data_AF-A0A1Q7RN64-F1
#
_entry.id   AF-A0A1Q7RN64-F1
#
_cell.length_a   1.000
_cell.length_b   1.000
_cell.length_c   1.000
_cell.angle_alpha   90.00
_cell.angle_beta   90.00
_cell.angle_gamma   90.00
#
_symmetry.space_group_name_H-M   'P 1'
#
loop_
_entity.id
_entity.type
_entity.pdbx_description
1 polymer ?
#
loop_
_entity_poly.entity_id
_entity_poly.type
_entity_poly.pdbx_seq_one_letter_code
_entity_poly.pdbx_strand_id
1 'polypeptide(L)'
;MRDFKKDADGSSARGRIFELLRIYHQSRENIRLLLEMSRMADYERMGFIDAWQEEMADFFARNGYCFACNRLLDRCECAEPIRPRAPHSAA
;
A
#
# COMPACT_ATOMS: atom_id res chain seq x y z
N MET A 1 -23.82 31.62 14.63
CA MET A 1 -23.30 30.29 14.26
C MET A 1 -23.00 30.32 12.77
N ARG A 2 -21.72 30.22 12.38
CA ARG A 2 -21.33 30.01 10.98
C ARG A 2 -20.64 28.66 10.93
N ASP A 3 -21.17 27.81 10.08
CA ASP A 3 -20.75 26.44 9.86
C ASP A 3 -19.27 26.34 9.47
N PHE A 4 -18.56 25.46 10.16
CA PHE A 4 -17.21 25.01 9.82
C PHE A 4 -17.27 24.23 8.50
N LYS A 5 -17.11 24.91 7.36
CA LYS A 5 -16.80 24.24 6.10
C LYS A 5 -15.32 23.83 6.13
N LYS A 6 -15.12 22.56 6.48
CA LYS A 6 -13.84 21.86 6.61
C LYS A 6 -13.19 21.65 5.24
N ASP A 7 -12.50 22.67 4.74
CA ASP A 7 -11.66 22.55 3.55
C ASP A 7 -10.21 22.25 3.99
N ALA A 8 -9.94 21.00 4.38
CA ALA A 8 -8.61 20.58 4.84
C ALA A 8 -8.19 19.17 4.37
N ASP A 9 -8.75 18.65 3.29
CA ASP A 9 -8.59 17.22 2.95
C ASP A 9 -7.54 16.92 1.85
N GLY A 10 -7.16 17.91 1.02
CA GLY A 10 -6.25 17.69 -0.12
C GLY A 10 -4.74 17.76 0.19
N SER A 11 -4.36 18.30 1.35
CA SER A 11 -2.96 18.40 1.79
C SER A 11 -2.54 17.17 2.62
N SER A 12 -3.47 16.66 3.44
CA SER A 12 -3.23 15.50 4.32
C SER A 12 -3.11 14.18 3.54
N ALA A 13 -3.97 13.96 2.54
CA ALA A 13 -3.92 12.73 1.72
C ALA A 13 -2.62 12.61 0.92
N ARG A 14 -2.17 13.71 0.29
CA ARG A 14 -0.89 13.73 -0.44
C ARG A 14 0.31 13.47 0.48
N GLY A 15 0.34 14.08 1.67
CA GLY A 15 1.39 13.78 2.66
C GLY A 15 1.41 12.30 3.04
N ARG A 16 0.23 11.70 3.25
CA ARG A 16 0.11 10.30 3.65
C ARG A 16 0.63 9.32 2.60
N ILE A 17 0.30 9.50 1.32
CA ILE A 17 0.79 8.56 0.29
C ILE A 17 2.32 8.59 0.16
N PHE A 18 2.96 9.76 0.27
CA PHE A 18 4.42 9.83 0.23
C PHE A 18 5.08 9.15 1.44
N GLU A 19 4.45 9.21 2.61
CA GLU A 19 4.91 8.47 3.78
C GLU A 19 4.83 6.95 3.56
N LEU A 20 3.73 6.45 3.00
CA LEU A 20 3.59 5.03 2.66
C LEU A 20 4.63 4.59 1.63
N LEU A 21 4.87 5.39 0.60
CA LEU A 21 5.90 5.13 -0.41
C LEU A 21 7.30 5.12 0.20
N ARG A 22 7.60 6.03 1.14
CA ARG A 22 8.87 6.03 1.87
C ARG A 22 9.07 4.72 2.66
N ILE A 23 8.03 4.27 3.38
CA ILE A 23 8.05 3.01 4.14
C ILE A 23 8.24 1.82 3.19
N TYR A 24 7.49 1.80 2.08
CA TYR A 24 7.61 0.78 1.05
C TYR A 24 9.04 0.69 0.48
N HIS A 25 9.63 1.82 0.10
CA HIS A 25 10.99 1.83 -0.47
C HIS A 25 12.03 1.37 0.54
N GLN A 26 11.91 1.77 1.80
CA GLN A 26 12.79 1.27 2.86
C GLN A 26 12.63 -0.24 3.07
N SER A 27 11.38 -0.72 3.12
CA SER A 27 11.08 -2.14 3.26
C SER A 27 11.65 -2.95 2.09
N ARG A 28 11.46 -2.47 0.85
CA ARG A 28 12.01 -3.10 -0.36
C ARG A 28 13.52 -3.21 -0.32
N GLU A 29 14.21 -2.17 0.13
CA GLU A 29 15.66 -2.18 0.27
C GLU A 29 16.12 -3.19 1.34
N ASN A 30 15.41 -3.28 2.47
CA ASN A 30 15.70 -4.28 3.50
C ASN A 30 15.52 -5.71 2.97
N ILE A 31 14.45 -5.97 2.20
CA ILE A 31 14.20 -7.27 1.57
C ILE A 31 15.31 -7.60 0.57
N ARG A 32 15.70 -6.64 -0.28
CA ARG A 32 16.81 -6.82 -1.25
C ARG A 32 18.09 -7.26 -0.54
N LEU A 33 18.49 -6.55 0.52
CA LEU A 33 19.67 -6.87 1.31
C LEU A 33 19.56 -8.24 2.01
N LEU A 34 18.39 -8.55 2.59
CA LEU A 34 18.14 -9.84 3.21
C LEU A 34 18.31 -10.99 2.21
N LEU A 35 17.75 -10.86 1.01
CA LEU A 35 17.84 -11.88 -0.03
C LEU A 35 19.29 -12.07 -0.50
N GLU A 36 20.03 -10.97 -0.69
CA GLU A 36 21.46 -10.99 -1.08
C GLU A 36 22.35 -11.66 -0.03
N MET A 37 22.08 -11.43 1.26
CA MET A 37 22.84 -12.01 2.36
C MET A 37 22.42 -13.44 2.71
N SER A 38 21.24 -13.86 2.27
CA SER A 38 20.69 -15.18 2.57
C SER A 38 21.29 -16.28 1.68
N ARG A 39 21.36 -17.48 2.24
CA ARG A 39 21.63 -18.73 1.50
C ARG A 39 20.35 -19.41 0.99
N MET A 40 19.25 -18.66 0.91
CA MET A 40 17.96 -19.18 0.43
C MET A 40 18.09 -19.66 -1.01
N ALA A 41 17.47 -20.81 -1.31
CA ALA A 41 17.30 -21.26 -2.68
C ALA A 41 16.32 -20.34 -3.43
N ASP A 42 16.39 -20.32 -4.76
CA ASP A 42 15.61 -19.37 -5.55
C ASP A 42 14.09 -19.49 -5.33
N TYR A 43 13.56 -20.71 -5.14
CA TYR A 43 12.13 -20.90 -4.85
C TYR A 43 11.73 -20.34 -3.47
N GLU A 44 12.62 -20.38 -2.48
CA GLU A 44 12.37 -19.80 -1.15
C GLU A 44 12.38 -18.27 -1.25
N ARG A 45 13.30 -17.71 -2.04
CA ARG A 45 13.35 -16.27 -2.33
C ARG A 45 12.07 -15.80 -3.00
N MET A 46 11.56 -16.55 -3.98
CA MET A 46 10.29 -16.23 -4.64
C MET A 46 9.12 -16.25 -3.67
N GLY A 47 8.97 -17.32 -2.87
CA GLY A 47 7.90 -17.40 -1.87
C GLY A 47 7.97 -16.28 -0.82
N PHE A 48 9.19 -15.86 -0.45
CA PHE A 48 9.38 -14.74 0.46
C PHE A 48 9.00 -13.39 -0.17
N ILE A 49 9.35 -13.16 -1.45
CA ILE A 49 8.94 -11.97 -2.20
C ILE A 49 7.41 -11.91 -2.31
N ASP A 50 6.77 -13.02 -2.65
CA ASP A 50 5.31 -13.09 -2.79
C ASP A 50 4.62 -12.75 -1.46
N ALA A 51 5.05 -13.37 -0.35
CA ALA A 51 4.53 -13.06 0.97
C ALA A 51 4.71 -11.57 1.34
N TRP A 52 5.90 -11.01 1.07
CA TRP A 52 6.16 -9.59 1.30
C TRP A 52 5.26 -8.68 0.44
N GLN A 53 5.03 -9.02 -0.83
CA GLN A 53 4.14 -8.24 -1.70
C GLN A 53 2.69 -8.26 -1.19
N GLU A 54 2.22 -9.40 -0.71
CA GLU A 54 0.89 -9.54 -0.11
C GLU A 54 0.76 -8.68 1.16
N GLU A 55 1.77 -8.66 2.03
CA GLU A 55 1.80 -7.78 3.20
C GLU A 55 1.81 -6.29 2.83
N MET A 56 2.55 -5.90 1.78
CA MET A 56 2.54 -4.53 1.29
C MET A 56 1.18 -4.15 0.71
N ALA A 57 0.51 -5.06 0.01
CA ALA A 57 -0.83 -4.82 -0.50
C ALA A 57 -1.83 -4.57 0.65
N ASP A 58 -1.76 -5.37 1.71
CA ASP A 58 -2.57 -5.17 2.92
C ASP A 58 -2.23 -3.88 3.65
N PHE A 59 -0.95 -3.53 3.75
CA PHE A 59 -0.50 -2.28 4.36
C PHE A 59 -1.08 -1.06 3.63
N PHE A 60 -1.00 -1.02 2.29
CA PHE A 60 -1.57 0.08 1.51
C PHE A 60 -3.11 0.11 1.61
N ALA A 61 -3.77 -1.05 1.54
CA ALA A 61 -5.22 -1.14 1.63
C ALA A 61 -5.77 -0.65 2.98
N ARG A 62 -5.11 -1.02 4.10
CA ARG A 62 -5.44 -0.52 5.46
C ARG A 62 -5.28 0.99 5.59
N ASN A 63 -4.43 1.60 4.76
CA ASN A 63 -4.25 3.06 4.70
C ASN A 63 -5.13 3.74 3.65
N GLY A 64 -5.99 3.00 2.94
CA GLY A 64 -6.96 3.52 1.97
C GLY A 64 -6.40 3.72 0.56
N TYR A 65 -5.24 3.14 0.24
CA TYR A 65 -4.61 3.27 -1.07
C TYR A 65 -4.51 1.93 -1.79
N CYS A 66 -4.58 1.96 -3.12
CA CYS A 66 -4.24 0.83 -3.96
C CYS A 66 -2.72 0.71 -4.05
N PHE A 67 -2.16 -0.46 -3.74
CA PHE A 67 -0.72 -0.69 -3.85
C PHE A 67 -0.19 -0.58 -5.30
N ALA A 68 -1.00 -0.95 -6.29
CA ALA A 68 -0.59 -0.94 -7.70
C ALA A 68 -0.51 0.47 -8.30
N CYS A 69 -1.53 1.31 -8.09
CA CYS A 69 -1.60 2.65 -8.70
C CYS A 69 -1.41 3.81 -7.71
N ASN A 70 -1.28 3.53 -6.41
CA ASN A 70 -1.11 4.52 -5.34
C ASN A 70 -2.24 5.56 -5.22
N ARG A 71 -3.37 5.36 -5.92
CA ARG A 71 -4.57 6.15 -5.75
C ARG A 71 -5.37 5.67 -4.55
N LEU A 72 -6.22 6.53 -4.01
CA LEU A 72 -7.22 6.10 -3.03
C LEU A 72 -8.06 4.96 -3.59
N LEU A 73 -8.45 4.00 -2.74
CA LEU A 73 -9.20 2.82 -3.17
C LEU A 73 -10.55 3.15 -3.83
N ASP A 74 -11.17 4.27 -3.46
CA ASP A 74 -12.40 4.78 -4.08
C ASP A 74 -12.18 5.37 -5.49
N ARG A 75 -10.93 5.63 -5.87
CA ARG A 75 -10.50 6.19 -7.18
C ARG A 75 -9.54 5.27 -7.92
N CYS A 76 -9.47 4.01 -7.51
CA CYS A 76 -8.65 3.01 -8.16
C CYS A 76 -9.32 2.54 -9.46
N GLU A 77 -8.55 2.50 -10.55
CA GLU A 77 -8.98 2.10 -11.89
C GLU A 77 -8.14 0.92 -12.42
N CYS A 78 -7.42 0.22 -11.53
CA CYS A 78 -6.70 -0.99 -11.91
C CYS A 78 -7.71 -2.05 -12.37
N ALA A 79 -7.45 -2.70 -13.51
CA ALA A 79 -8.26 -3.81 -14.00
C ALA A 79 -8.33 -4.95 -12.96
N GLU A 80 -7.20 -5.22 -12.28
CA GLU A 80 -7.08 -6.18 -11.18
C GLU A 80 -6.32 -5.51 -10.01
N PRO A 81 -7.03 -4.88 -9.05
CA PRO A 81 -6.38 -4.33 -7.87
C PRO A 81 -5.98 -5.46 -6.91
N ILE A 82 -4.74 -5.41 -6.41
CA ILE A 82 -4.15 -6.45 -5.52
C ILE A 82 -4.98 -6.66 -4.24
N ARG A 83 -5.65 -5.59 -3.76
CA ARG A 83 -6.71 -5.66 -2.76
C ARG A 83 -7.90 -4.85 -3.25
N PRO A 84 -9.02 -5.50 -3.63
CA PRO A 84 -10.24 -4.78 -3.99
C PRO A 84 -10.81 -4.07 -2.77
N ARG A 85 -11.57 -2.99 -3.01
CA ARG A 85 -12.32 -2.31 -1.95
C ARG A 85 -13.25 -3.33 -1.29
N ALA A 86 -13.18 -3.48 0.03
CA ALA A 86 -14.20 -4.23 0.77
C ALA A 86 -15.57 -3.59 0.46
N PRO A 87 -16.60 -4.37 0.08
CA PRO A 87 -17.93 -3.80 -0.14
C PRO A 87 -18.35 -3.07 1.12
N HIS A 88 -18.83 -1.84 0.98
CA HIS A 88 -19.51 -1.17 2.10
C HIS A 88 -20.68 -2.07 2.47
N SER A 89 -20.62 -2.71 3.64
CA SER A 89 -21.82 -3.28 4.25
C SER A 89 -22.81 -2.13 4.39
N ALA A 90 -23.80 -2.09 3.51
CA ALA A 90 -24.98 -1.28 3.67
C ALA A 90 -25.70 -1.84 4.90
N ALA A 91 -25.59 -1.12 6.02
CA ALA A 91 -26.46 -1.27 7.17
C ALA A 91 -27.60 -0.24 7.04
#